data_AF-A0A938BMB0-F1
#
_entry.id   AF-A0A938BMB0-F1
#
_cell.length_a   1.000
_cell.length_b   1.000
_cell.length_c   1.000
_cell.angle_alpha   90.00
_cell.angle_beta   90.00
_cell.angle_gamma   90.00
#
_symmetry.space_group_name_H-M   'P 1'
#
loop_
_entity.id
_entity.type
_entity.pdbx_description
1 polymer ?
#
loop_
_entity_poly.entity_id
_entity_poly.type
_entity_poly.pdbx_seq_one_letter_code
_entity_poly.pdbx_strand_id
1 'polypeptide(L)'
;VRRLSLLGKFAFNLGPGRALEWSGVFSERAQGVPGATGRPTREVRLETSSFLQRIELEAARLPRPAPRLRGYAFRERRDHLFLDPRRELNLVGSPRRVEQAELRRGGGLHARWTAGDGRGLLGRHAPELLAEIGGESLRQAPPAGRPQEDRRERASRLLSIGDAWDAWRGAARLEAHYRWEETEDNYTGADPYRPFSTRAAHRSRMAGPRLGLRLARGGHSIKANYSRQGRFPTFAELFGYEGLVRGNAGLAPEEGRRADLGWRWEHDGGPGGPAWRIEQALYRSDLEQMIVFVMVSNRETKPFNLDRASIRGYEVDLALSRPPGLNALARRLGRRDPPEVELTLHATLQDARDEGVSPVYHGRQLTYHPPLQGLGGLAVGGRRWRLAYTARFRAGSYWSRSNLPEFKSAAQWSHDLQFNRSLAGPGLSLALRVENLTDATLEDVRGYPLPGRTWFAEIGWRLSEPGGAGQTEAALRDPQPEAP
;
A
#
# COMPACT_ATOMS: atom_id res chain seq x y z
N VAL A 1 -10.31 20.33 -0.61
CA VAL A 1 -10.51 19.02 0.07
C VAL A 1 -10.53 19.29 1.56
N ARG A 2 -11.46 18.70 2.32
CA ARG A 2 -11.49 18.71 3.79
C ARG A 2 -11.33 17.27 4.28
N ARG A 3 -10.50 17.05 5.30
CA ARG A 3 -10.29 15.73 5.91
C ARG A 3 -10.25 15.86 7.43
N LEU A 4 -10.91 14.95 8.12
CA LEU A 4 -10.87 14.76 9.57
C LEU A 4 -10.56 13.29 9.84
N SER A 5 -9.73 13.03 10.84
CA SER A 5 -9.45 11.66 11.32
C SER A 5 -9.29 11.69 12.83
N LEU A 6 -9.93 10.74 13.52
CA LEU A 6 -9.83 10.55 14.96
C LEU A 6 -9.46 9.10 15.24
N LEU A 7 -8.44 8.89 16.07
CA LEU A 7 -7.95 7.58 16.49
C LEU A 7 -8.09 7.45 18.01
N GLY A 8 -8.73 6.38 18.45
CA GLY A 8 -8.71 5.92 19.84
C GLY A 8 -8.05 4.54 19.93
N LYS A 9 -7.22 4.34 20.95
CA LYS A 9 -6.62 3.04 21.27
C LYS A 9 -6.63 2.82 22.77
N PHE A 10 -7.03 1.63 23.19
CA PHE A 10 -6.98 1.18 24.59
C PHE A 10 -6.32 -0.19 24.62
N ALA A 11 -5.35 -0.37 25.52
CA ALA A 11 -4.67 -1.65 25.72
C ALA A 11 -4.80 -2.06 27.19
N PHE A 12 -5.19 -3.32 27.41
CA PHE A 12 -5.39 -3.91 28.72
C PHE A 12 -4.45 -5.12 28.87
N ASN A 13 -3.64 -5.13 29.92
CA ASN A 13 -2.84 -6.29 30.29
C ASN A 13 -3.71 -7.25 31.12
N LEU A 14 -3.93 -8.46 30.62
CA LEU A 14 -4.78 -9.48 31.25
C LEU A 14 -3.97 -10.51 32.07
N GLY A 15 -2.69 -10.21 32.33
CA GLY A 15 -1.75 -11.06 33.04
C GLY A 15 -0.56 -11.49 32.15
N PRO A 16 0.35 -12.32 32.69
CA PRO A 16 1.57 -12.70 31.98
C PRO A 16 1.27 -13.32 30.61
N GLY A 17 1.78 -12.68 29.55
CA GLY A 17 1.63 -13.13 28.17
C GLY A 17 0.23 -12.96 27.59
N ARG A 18 -0.67 -12.18 28.20
CA ARG A 18 -2.03 -11.94 27.68
C ARG A 18 -2.33 -10.44 27.60
N ALA A 19 -2.76 -9.99 26.44
CA ALA A 19 -3.13 -8.60 26.21
C ALA A 19 -4.39 -8.49 25.36
N LEU A 20 -5.24 -7.52 25.68
CA LEU A 20 -6.41 -7.14 24.89
C LEU A 20 -6.22 -5.71 24.42
N GLU A 21 -6.29 -5.50 23.11
CA GLU A 21 -6.27 -4.18 22.50
C GLU A 21 -7.61 -3.91 21.83
N TRP A 22 -8.13 -2.70 22.03
CA TRP A 22 -9.18 -2.13 21.22
C TRP A 22 -8.63 -0.92 20.47
N SER A 23 -9.01 -0.77 19.21
CA SER A 23 -8.78 0.45 18.45
C SER A 23 -10.00 0.85 17.64
N GLY A 24 -10.19 2.16 17.51
CA GLY A 24 -11.24 2.77 16.70
C GLY A 24 -10.66 3.90 15.86
N VAL A 25 -10.92 3.88 14.56
CA VAL A 25 -10.54 4.94 13.62
C VAL A 25 -11.77 5.48 12.94
N PHE A 26 -12.07 6.74 13.19
CA PHE A 26 -13.08 7.50 12.46
C PHE A 26 -12.40 8.40 11.44
N SER A 27 -12.96 8.50 10.25
CA SER A 27 -12.47 9.40 9.20
C SER A 27 -13.62 9.98 8.41
N GLU A 28 -13.49 11.26 8.06
CA GLU A 28 -14.36 11.95 7.12
C GLU A 28 -13.51 12.67 6.08
N ARG A 29 -13.95 12.60 4.83
CA ARG A 29 -13.31 13.28 3.69
C ARG A 29 -14.39 13.87 2.80
N ALA A 30 -14.24 15.15 2.47
CA ALA A 30 -15.07 15.83 1.48
C ALA A 30 -14.17 16.44 0.40
N GLN A 31 -14.43 16.10 -0.86
CA GLN A 31 -13.60 16.56 -1.98
C GLN A 31 -14.44 16.93 -3.20
N GLY A 32 -13.88 17.79 -4.05
CA GLY A 32 -14.41 18.01 -5.40
C GLY A 32 -14.03 16.84 -6.31
N VAL A 33 -14.84 16.61 -7.34
CA VAL A 33 -14.55 15.61 -8.38
C VAL A 33 -14.13 16.34 -9.64
N PRO A 34 -12.91 16.15 -10.19
CA PRO A 34 -12.43 16.91 -11.33
C PRO A 34 -13.41 16.91 -12.52
N GLY A 35 -13.58 18.10 -13.10
CA GLY A 35 -14.35 18.27 -14.33
C GLY A 35 -13.52 18.00 -15.58
N ALA A 36 -14.13 18.17 -16.76
CA ALA A 36 -13.41 18.04 -18.01
C ALA A 36 -12.29 19.09 -18.13
N THR A 37 -11.25 18.81 -18.91
CA THR A 37 -10.15 19.74 -19.18
C THR A 37 -10.71 21.12 -19.57
N GLY A 38 -10.30 22.17 -18.85
CA GLY A 38 -10.77 23.55 -19.05
C GLY A 38 -12.16 23.87 -18.46
N ARG A 39 -12.85 22.92 -17.83
CA ARG A 39 -14.15 23.09 -17.16
C ARG A 39 -14.15 22.41 -15.78
N PRO A 40 -13.47 22.98 -14.77
CA PRO A 40 -13.49 22.44 -13.43
C PRO A 40 -14.91 22.49 -12.85
N THR A 41 -15.30 21.44 -12.15
CA THR A 41 -16.55 21.42 -11.38
C THR A 41 -16.44 22.36 -10.19
N ARG A 42 -17.52 23.06 -9.88
CA ARG A 42 -17.64 23.95 -8.73
C ARG A 42 -18.44 23.31 -7.61
N GLU A 43 -19.50 22.57 -7.94
CA GLU A 43 -20.47 22.04 -6.98
C GLU A 43 -20.46 20.52 -6.87
N VAL A 44 -19.75 19.83 -7.77
CA VAL A 44 -19.61 18.37 -7.66
C VAL A 44 -18.79 18.01 -6.42
N ARG A 45 -19.32 17.09 -5.61
CA ARG A 45 -18.70 16.64 -4.36
C ARG A 45 -18.76 15.13 -4.23
N LEU A 46 -17.72 14.58 -3.63
CA LEU A 46 -17.70 13.23 -3.08
C LEU A 46 -17.36 13.33 -1.60
N GLU A 47 -18.28 12.88 -0.77
CA GLU A 47 -18.14 12.81 0.68
C GLU A 47 -18.06 11.35 1.11
N THR A 48 -17.11 11.03 1.97
CA THR A 48 -16.90 9.69 2.51
C THR A 48 -16.73 9.81 4.01
N SER A 49 -17.51 9.04 4.77
CA SER A 49 -17.31 8.82 6.20
C SER A 49 -17.04 7.35 6.46
N SER A 50 -16.15 7.04 7.39
CA SER A 50 -15.84 5.67 7.74
C SER A 50 -15.53 5.53 9.22
N PHE A 51 -15.95 4.42 9.82
CA PHE A 51 -15.58 4.05 11.16
C PHE A 51 -15.16 2.58 11.22
N LEU A 52 -13.88 2.36 11.50
CA LEU A 52 -13.28 1.04 11.71
C LEU A 52 -13.08 0.80 13.20
N GLN A 53 -13.60 -0.30 13.70
CA GLN A 53 -13.35 -0.80 15.04
C GLN A 53 -12.64 -2.14 14.95
N ARG A 54 -11.64 -2.36 15.81
CA ARG A 54 -10.91 -3.62 15.92
C ARG A 54 -10.68 -3.97 17.38
N ILE A 55 -10.92 -5.23 17.72
CA ILE A 55 -10.55 -5.84 18.99
C ILE A 55 -9.55 -6.94 18.69
N GLU A 56 -8.50 -7.02 19.50
CA GLU A 56 -7.43 -7.97 19.35
C GLU A 56 -7.02 -8.56 20.69
N LEU A 57 -6.91 -9.88 20.75
CA LEU A 57 -6.47 -10.64 21.90
C LEU A 57 -5.18 -11.37 21.54
N GLU A 58 -4.11 -11.08 22.26
CA GLU A 58 -2.87 -11.85 22.22
C GLU A 58 -2.78 -12.72 23.47
N ALA A 59 -2.45 -14.00 23.28
CA ALA A 59 -2.21 -14.95 24.35
C ALA A 59 -1.00 -15.83 24.02
N ALA A 60 0.06 -15.68 24.80
CA ALA A 60 1.21 -16.56 24.87
C ALA A 60 1.16 -17.35 26.19
N ARG A 61 1.16 -18.68 26.12
CA ARG A 61 1.28 -19.51 27.32
C ARG A 61 2.76 -19.79 27.64
N LEU A 62 3.08 -19.79 28.92
CA LEU A 62 4.30 -20.36 29.51
C LEU A 62 3.86 -21.56 30.37
N PRO A 63 4.58 -22.71 30.34
CA PRO A 63 5.86 -22.96 29.67
C PRO A 63 5.75 -23.42 28.21
N ARG A 64 6.85 -23.31 27.46
CA ARG A 64 7.00 -23.82 26.08
C ARG A 64 6.91 -25.36 26.06
N PRO A 65 6.47 -26.00 24.96
CA PRO A 65 6.15 -25.45 23.64
C PRO A 65 4.65 -25.18 23.47
N ALA A 66 4.18 -24.00 23.87
CA ALA A 66 2.83 -23.54 23.60
C ALA A 66 2.82 -22.51 22.46
N PRO A 67 1.79 -22.49 21.61
CA PRO A 67 1.68 -21.48 20.57
C PRO A 67 1.46 -20.10 21.17
N ARG A 68 1.95 -19.09 20.46
CA ARG A 68 1.42 -17.73 20.57
C ARG A 68 0.15 -17.66 19.73
N LEU A 69 -0.95 -17.28 20.37
CA LEU A 69 -2.25 -17.12 19.74
C LEU A 69 -2.56 -15.64 19.62
N ARG A 70 -3.01 -15.23 18.45
CA ARG A 70 -3.55 -13.90 18.18
C ARG A 70 -4.93 -14.06 17.57
N GLY A 71 -5.96 -13.63 18.28
CA GLY A 71 -7.32 -13.54 17.78
C GLY A 71 -7.69 -12.09 17.53
N TYR A 72 -8.43 -11.80 16.46
CA TYR A 72 -8.97 -10.46 16.27
C TYR A 72 -10.37 -10.51 15.65
N ALA A 73 -11.13 -9.46 15.88
CA ALA A 73 -12.39 -9.18 15.22
C ALA A 73 -12.44 -7.71 14.83
N PHE A 74 -13.10 -7.40 13.72
CA PHE A 74 -13.25 -6.03 13.26
C PHE A 74 -14.62 -5.79 12.64
N ARG A 75 -14.99 -4.51 12.61
CA ARG A 75 -16.17 -4.00 11.92
C ARG A 75 -15.83 -2.64 11.32
N GLU A 76 -16.08 -2.47 10.04
CA GLU A 76 -15.94 -1.21 9.31
C GLU A 76 -17.29 -0.85 8.72
N ARG A 77 -17.76 0.37 9.00
CA ARG A 77 -18.86 0.98 8.24
C ARG A 77 -18.29 2.12 7.43
N ARG A 78 -18.67 2.21 6.15
CA ARG A 78 -18.30 3.31 5.26
C ARG A 78 -19.54 3.80 4.54
N ASP A 79 -19.78 5.11 4.60
CA ASP A 79 -20.87 5.75 3.90
C ASP A 79 -20.29 6.72 2.85
N HIS A 80 -20.79 6.64 1.62
CA HIS A 80 -20.41 7.49 0.50
C HIS A 80 -21.61 8.31 0.02
N LEU A 81 -21.38 9.60 -0.20
CA LEU A 81 -22.35 10.53 -0.78
C LEU A 81 -21.70 11.24 -1.97
N PHE A 82 -22.17 10.90 -3.17
CA PHE A 82 -21.82 11.60 -4.39
C PHE A 82 -22.92 12.60 -4.75
N LEU A 83 -22.54 13.84 -5.08
CA LEU A 83 -23.45 14.93 -5.45
C LEU A 83 -22.96 15.64 -6.72
N ASP A 84 -23.84 15.74 -7.71
CA ASP A 84 -23.70 16.58 -8.91
C ASP A 84 -25.02 17.35 -9.16
N PRO A 85 -25.31 18.38 -8.34
CA PRO A 85 -26.62 19.05 -8.35
C PRO A 85 -26.91 19.77 -9.67
N ARG A 86 -25.86 20.37 -10.28
CA ARG A 86 -25.94 21.14 -11.52
C ARG A 86 -25.61 20.33 -12.79
N ARG A 87 -25.35 19.03 -12.67
CA ARG A 87 -24.90 18.17 -13.79
C ARG A 87 -23.63 18.71 -14.46
N GLU A 88 -22.69 19.21 -13.67
CA GLU A 88 -21.45 19.79 -14.19
C GLU A 88 -20.58 18.72 -14.88
N LEU A 89 -20.69 17.45 -14.47
CA LEU A 89 -20.03 16.33 -15.16
C LEU A 89 -20.68 16.01 -16.51
N ASN A 90 -21.92 16.46 -16.75
CA ASN A 90 -22.68 16.22 -17.98
C ASN A 90 -22.67 14.75 -18.43
N LEU A 91 -22.78 13.82 -17.46
CA LEU A 91 -22.92 12.39 -17.74
C LEU A 91 -24.40 12.07 -18.04
N VAL A 92 -24.65 11.48 -19.22
CA VAL A 92 -26.00 11.10 -19.64
C VAL A 92 -26.47 9.88 -18.84
N GLY A 93 -27.67 9.94 -18.28
CA GLY A 93 -28.27 8.85 -17.50
C GLY A 93 -27.77 8.72 -16.06
N SER A 94 -26.77 9.50 -15.66
CA SER A 94 -26.20 9.41 -14.32
C SER A 94 -27.07 10.06 -13.24
N PRO A 95 -27.23 9.41 -12.07
CA PRO A 95 -27.89 10.02 -10.92
C PRO A 95 -27.10 11.24 -10.42
N ARG A 96 -27.83 12.32 -10.08
CA ARG A 96 -27.27 13.56 -9.49
C ARG A 96 -26.86 13.39 -8.03
N ARG A 97 -27.37 12.33 -7.38
CA ARG A 97 -27.11 12.00 -5.99
C ARG A 97 -27.03 10.49 -5.88
N VAL A 98 -25.96 9.98 -5.30
CA VAL A 98 -25.84 8.56 -4.95
C VAL A 98 -25.35 8.43 -3.53
N GLU A 99 -26.06 7.60 -2.78
CA GLU A 99 -25.72 7.21 -1.43
C GLU A 99 -25.40 5.72 -1.41
N GLN A 100 -24.25 5.39 -0.86
CA GLN A 100 -23.82 4.02 -0.67
C GLN A 100 -23.41 3.80 0.77
N ALA A 101 -23.84 2.70 1.35
CA ALA A 101 -23.42 2.25 2.67
C ALA A 101 -22.79 0.87 2.55
N GLU A 102 -21.52 0.80 2.88
CA GLU A 102 -20.74 -0.43 2.95
C GLU A 102 -20.53 -0.85 4.41
N LEU A 103 -20.72 -2.12 4.69
CA LEU A 103 -20.41 -2.74 5.98
C LEU A 103 -19.50 -3.92 5.75
N ARG A 104 -18.32 -3.89 6.36
CA ARG A 104 -17.35 -5.00 6.37
C ARG A 104 -17.19 -5.47 7.80
N ARG A 105 -17.13 -6.77 8.01
CA ARG A 105 -16.94 -7.39 9.32
C ARG A 105 -16.19 -8.69 9.16
N GLY A 106 -15.41 -9.07 10.16
CA GLY A 106 -14.69 -10.32 10.11
C GLY A 106 -13.85 -10.53 11.34
N GLY A 107 -13.13 -11.64 11.33
CA GLY A 107 -12.21 -11.99 12.39
C GLY A 107 -11.31 -13.12 11.97
N GLY A 108 -10.23 -13.28 12.70
CA GLY A 108 -9.22 -14.27 12.42
C GLY A 108 -8.55 -14.79 13.67
N LEU A 109 -7.98 -15.99 13.54
CA LEU A 109 -7.13 -16.61 14.53
C LEU A 109 -5.81 -17.00 13.88
N HIS A 110 -4.72 -16.53 14.46
CA HIS A 110 -3.36 -16.86 14.07
C HIS A 110 -2.69 -17.61 15.22
N ALA A 111 -2.28 -18.85 14.97
CA ALA A 111 -1.50 -19.66 15.90
C ALA A 111 -0.08 -19.84 15.34
N ARG A 112 0.92 -19.48 16.15
CA ARG A 112 2.33 -19.62 15.81
C ARG A 112 3.08 -20.41 16.88
N TRP A 113 3.74 -21.48 16.47
CA TRP A 113 4.61 -22.25 17.34
C TRP A 113 6.06 -21.79 17.19
N THR A 114 6.88 -22.11 18.19
CA THR A 114 8.34 -21.97 18.08
C THR A 114 8.96 -23.20 18.72
N ALA A 115 9.66 -23.99 17.92
CA ALA A 115 10.31 -25.23 18.34
C ALA A 115 11.77 -25.26 17.87
N GLY A 116 12.62 -26.00 18.58
CA GLY A 116 14.06 -26.07 18.32
C GLY A 116 14.86 -24.98 19.03
N ASP A 117 16.14 -25.28 19.26
CA ASP A 117 17.10 -24.38 19.90
C ASP A 117 17.92 -23.54 18.90
N GLY A 118 17.67 -23.72 17.59
CA GLY A 118 18.38 -23.04 16.51
C GLY A 118 19.82 -23.52 16.32
N ARG A 119 20.25 -24.60 17.00
CA ARG A 119 21.57 -25.21 16.90
C ARG A 119 21.50 -26.47 16.04
N GLY A 120 22.55 -26.74 15.27
CA GLY A 120 22.64 -27.96 14.44
C GLY A 120 21.76 -27.96 13.18
N LEU A 121 21.64 -29.13 12.56
CA LEU A 121 20.96 -29.34 11.27
C LEU A 121 19.43 -29.23 11.35
N LEU A 122 18.84 -29.48 12.52
CA LEU A 122 17.39 -29.38 12.72
C LEU A 122 16.92 -27.91 12.83
N GLY A 123 17.80 -26.99 13.27
CA GLY A 123 17.49 -25.57 13.31
C GLY A 123 16.32 -25.20 14.22
N ARG A 124 15.73 -24.02 13.99
CA ARG A 124 14.52 -23.53 14.66
C ARG A 124 13.37 -23.54 13.67
N HIS A 125 12.25 -24.12 14.07
CA HIS A 125 11.01 -24.11 13.30
C HIS A 125 10.00 -23.15 13.92
N ALA A 126 9.16 -22.55 13.08
CA ALA A 126 8.05 -21.72 13.51
C ALA A 126 6.81 -22.03 12.66
N PRO A 127 6.15 -23.18 12.91
CA PRO A 127 4.89 -23.51 12.25
C PRO A 127 3.85 -22.42 12.51
N GLU A 128 3.02 -22.17 11.51
CA GLU A 128 1.98 -21.14 11.53
C GLU A 128 0.68 -21.66 10.92
N LEU A 129 -0.43 -21.32 11.58
CA LEU A 129 -1.79 -21.56 11.10
C LEU A 129 -2.59 -20.27 11.23
N LEU A 130 -3.17 -19.82 10.13
CA LEU A 130 -4.06 -18.67 10.06
C LEU A 130 -5.40 -19.10 9.50
N ALA A 131 -6.48 -18.77 10.19
CA ALA A 131 -7.84 -18.92 9.70
C ALA A 131 -8.58 -17.59 9.83
N GLU A 132 -9.27 -17.16 8.77
CA GLU A 132 -10.08 -15.94 8.78
C GLU A 132 -11.46 -16.18 8.15
N ILE A 133 -12.44 -15.44 8.66
CA ILE A 133 -13.78 -15.34 8.08
C ILE A 133 -14.16 -13.87 7.95
N GLY A 134 -14.87 -13.56 6.87
CA GLY A 134 -15.30 -12.19 6.58
C GLY A 134 -16.69 -12.14 5.96
N GLY A 135 -17.29 -10.98 6.09
CA GLY A 135 -18.55 -10.61 5.46
C GLY A 135 -18.51 -9.16 5.02
N GLU A 136 -18.90 -8.91 3.78
CA GLU A 136 -19.03 -7.56 3.21
C GLU A 136 -20.46 -7.38 2.73
N SER A 137 -21.01 -6.17 2.86
CA SER A 137 -22.29 -5.83 2.27
C SER A 137 -22.29 -4.40 1.77
N LEU A 138 -22.92 -4.18 0.62
CA LEU A 138 -23.12 -2.88 0.01
C LEU A 138 -24.62 -2.64 -0.16
N ARG A 139 -25.07 -1.48 0.28
CA ARG A 139 -26.42 -0.97 0.02
C ARG A 139 -26.31 0.31 -0.79
N GLN A 140 -27.08 0.41 -1.87
CA GLN A 140 -27.25 1.68 -2.59
C GLN A 140 -28.68 2.18 -2.35
N ALA A 141 -28.84 3.45 -2.00
CA ALA A 141 -30.18 4.02 -1.94
C ALA A 141 -30.75 4.04 -3.37
N PRO A 142 -31.91 3.41 -3.63
CA PRO A 142 -32.47 3.39 -4.98
C PRO A 142 -32.80 4.83 -5.41
N PRO A 143 -32.71 5.15 -6.72
CA PRO A 143 -33.37 6.34 -7.26
C PRO A 143 -34.84 6.33 -6.85
N ALA A 144 -35.39 7.49 -6.47
CA ALA A 144 -36.74 7.60 -5.90
C ALA A 144 -37.78 6.75 -6.66
N GLY A 145 -38.52 5.90 -5.94
CA GLY A 145 -39.61 5.08 -6.48
C GLY A 145 -39.30 3.61 -6.81
N ARG A 146 -38.20 3.01 -6.31
CA ARG A 146 -37.85 1.58 -6.50
C ARG A 146 -37.70 0.82 -5.16
N PRO A 147 -37.85 -0.53 -5.15
CA PRO A 147 -37.94 -1.33 -3.92
C PRO A 147 -36.71 -1.23 -3.01
N GLN A 148 -36.95 -1.53 -1.73
CA GLN A 148 -36.12 -1.20 -0.56
C GLN A 148 -34.82 -2.02 -0.40
N GLU A 149 -34.62 -3.11 -1.16
CA GLU A 149 -33.47 -4.02 -0.97
C GLU A 149 -32.57 -4.13 -2.21
N ASP A 150 -31.73 -3.12 -2.44
CA ASP A 150 -30.50 -3.24 -3.25
C ASP A 150 -29.31 -3.56 -2.32
N ARG A 151 -29.30 -4.77 -1.77
CA ARG A 151 -28.23 -5.25 -0.87
C ARG A 151 -27.42 -6.35 -1.56
N ARG A 152 -26.13 -6.09 -1.71
CA ARG A 152 -25.11 -7.03 -2.21
C ARG A 152 -24.27 -7.49 -1.04
N GLU A 153 -23.87 -8.74 -1.02
CA GLU A 153 -23.17 -9.39 0.08
C GLU A 153 -22.13 -10.36 -0.42
N ARG A 154 -21.03 -10.44 0.33
CA ARG A 154 -19.96 -11.42 0.13
C ARG A 154 -19.63 -12.06 1.46
N ALA A 155 -19.52 -13.38 1.46
CA ALA A 155 -18.84 -14.11 2.52
C ALA A 155 -17.44 -14.50 2.04
N SER A 156 -16.44 -14.38 2.91
CA SER A 156 -15.07 -14.80 2.63
C SER A 156 -14.54 -15.76 3.69
N ARG A 157 -13.70 -16.70 3.25
CA ARG A 157 -13.05 -17.72 4.07
C ARG A 157 -11.60 -17.84 3.65
N LEU A 158 -10.70 -17.97 4.61
CA LEU A 158 -9.26 -18.06 4.38
C LEU A 158 -8.65 -19.06 5.34
N LEU A 159 -7.81 -19.94 4.80
CA LEU A 159 -6.94 -20.82 5.57
C LEU A 159 -5.51 -20.72 5.02
N SER A 160 -4.54 -20.54 5.91
CA SER A 160 -3.13 -20.57 5.55
C SER A 160 -2.36 -21.40 6.57
N ILE A 161 -1.55 -22.33 6.08
CA ILE A 161 -0.66 -23.17 6.87
C ILE A 161 0.76 -23.03 6.34
N GLY A 162 1.74 -23.04 7.23
CA GLY A 162 3.14 -23.03 6.81
C GLY A 162 4.13 -23.19 7.94
N ASP A 163 5.40 -23.07 7.60
CA ASP A 163 6.51 -23.11 8.54
C ASP A 163 7.63 -22.18 8.07
N ALA A 164 8.35 -21.63 9.03
CA ALA A 164 9.60 -20.93 8.83
C ALA A 164 10.72 -21.68 9.56
N TRP A 165 11.69 -22.16 8.79
CA TRP A 165 12.85 -22.91 9.26
C TRP A 165 14.10 -22.05 9.22
N ASP A 166 14.64 -21.69 10.38
CA ASP A 166 15.91 -20.97 10.55
C ASP A 166 17.03 -21.97 10.88
N ALA A 167 18.01 -22.13 9.99
CA ALA A 167 19.14 -23.03 10.13
C ALA A 167 20.47 -22.28 10.33
N TRP A 168 21.50 -23.01 10.80
CA TRP A 168 22.88 -22.52 10.96
C TRP A 168 22.98 -21.17 11.68
N ARG A 169 22.33 -21.04 12.85
CA ARG A 169 22.29 -19.80 13.65
C ARG A 169 21.72 -18.60 12.88
N GLY A 170 20.75 -18.83 11.99
CA GLY A 170 20.06 -17.78 11.22
C GLY A 170 20.76 -17.39 9.92
N ALA A 171 21.83 -18.10 9.54
CA ALA A 171 22.51 -17.92 8.26
C ALA A 171 21.67 -18.42 7.08
N ALA A 172 20.75 -19.37 7.30
CA ALA A 172 19.74 -19.71 6.31
C ALA A 172 18.35 -19.66 6.93
N ARG A 173 17.38 -19.24 6.11
CA ARG A 173 15.96 -19.27 6.44
C ARG A 173 15.18 -19.74 5.23
N LEU A 174 14.34 -20.75 5.42
CA LEU A 174 13.37 -21.24 4.45
C LEU A 174 11.97 -20.97 4.99
N GLU A 175 11.08 -20.46 4.15
CA GLU A 175 9.68 -20.27 4.47
C GLU A 175 8.84 -20.99 3.42
N ALA A 176 7.84 -21.74 3.87
CA ALA A 176 6.89 -22.40 3.00
C ALA A 176 5.50 -22.29 3.59
N HIS A 177 4.60 -21.65 2.84
CA HIS A 177 3.20 -21.49 3.21
C HIS A 177 2.31 -21.92 2.06
N TYR A 178 1.13 -22.43 2.39
CA TYR A 178 0.06 -22.70 1.45
C TYR A 178 -1.18 -21.97 1.92
N ARG A 179 -1.75 -21.12 1.05
CA ARG A 179 -2.95 -20.35 1.32
C ARG A 179 -4.09 -20.86 0.45
N TRP A 180 -5.26 -20.99 1.03
CA TRP A 180 -6.53 -21.21 0.37
C TRP A 180 -7.50 -20.10 0.77
N GLU A 181 -8.22 -19.56 -0.20
CA GLU A 181 -9.20 -18.50 0.00
C GLU A 181 -10.43 -18.73 -0.88
N GLU A 182 -11.59 -18.41 -0.36
CA GLU A 182 -12.87 -18.55 -1.06
C GLU A 182 -13.75 -17.34 -0.79
N THR A 183 -14.41 -16.84 -1.83
CA THR A 183 -15.51 -15.88 -1.71
C THR A 183 -16.80 -16.45 -2.26
N GLU A 184 -17.90 -16.02 -1.68
CA GLU A 184 -19.26 -16.32 -2.14
C GLU A 184 -20.05 -15.01 -2.18
N ASP A 185 -20.36 -14.58 -3.40
CA ASP A 185 -21.00 -13.31 -3.72
C ASP A 185 -22.46 -13.52 -4.10
N ASN A 186 -23.40 -12.81 -3.48
CA ASN A 186 -24.75 -12.69 -4.04
C ASN A 186 -24.76 -11.54 -5.07
N TYR A 187 -24.83 -11.90 -6.34
CA TYR A 187 -24.95 -10.91 -7.43
C TYR A 187 -26.39 -10.40 -7.55
N THR A 188 -26.97 -9.99 -6.42
CA THR A 188 -28.35 -9.52 -6.30
C THR A 188 -28.38 -7.99 -6.13
N GLY A 189 -29.23 -7.30 -6.88
CA GLY A 189 -29.39 -5.86 -6.72
C GLY A 189 -29.74 -5.10 -7.99
N ALA A 190 -30.04 -3.81 -7.84
CA ALA A 190 -30.30 -2.86 -8.92
C ALA A 190 -29.09 -1.93 -9.09
N ASP A 191 -28.43 -1.98 -10.25
CA ASP A 191 -27.47 -0.93 -10.66
C ASP A 191 -28.27 0.33 -11.05
N PRO A 192 -27.84 1.57 -10.74
CA PRO A 192 -28.51 2.80 -11.19
C PRO A 192 -28.86 2.82 -12.69
N TYR A 193 -28.13 2.07 -13.51
CA TYR A 193 -28.31 1.93 -14.96
C TYR A 193 -28.93 0.60 -15.41
N ARG A 194 -29.26 -0.33 -14.50
CA ARG A 194 -29.88 -1.62 -14.86
C ARG A 194 -31.11 -1.91 -14.00
N PRO A 195 -32.12 -2.60 -14.53
CA PRO A 195 -33.18 -3.14 -13.69
C PRO A 195 -32.60 -4.08 -12.63
N PHE A 196 -33.34 -4.25 -11.53
CA PHE A 196 -33.01 -5.23 -10.49
C PHE A 196 -32.78 -6.60 -11.12
N SER A 197 -31.66 -7.23 -10.80
CA SER A 197 -31.36 -8.59 -11.25
C SER A 197 -31.02 -9.47 -10.06
N THR A 198 -31.61 -10.66 -10.01
CA THR A 198 -31.17 -11.76 -9.17
C THR A 198 -30.34 -12.70 -10.02
N ARG A 199 -29.06 -12.86 -9.68
CA ARG A 199 -28.19 -13.90 -10.24
C ARG A 199 -27.90 -14.93 -9.18
N ALA A 200 -27.60 -16.16 -9.62
CA ALA A 200 -27.12 -17.20 -8.72
C ALA A 200 -25.87 -16.71 -7.96
N ALA A 201 -25.74 -17.15 -6.71
CA ALA A 201 -24.55 -16.87 -5.92
C ALA A 201 -23.31 -17.38 -6.67
N HIS A 202 -22.27 -16.55 -6.70
CA HIS A 202 -21.05 -16.87 -7.40
C HIS A 202 -19.96 -17.18 -6.39
N ARG A 203 -19.33 -18.33 -6.57
CA ARG A 203 -18.27 -18.81 -5.70
C ARG A 203 -16.95 -18.76 -6.46
N SER A 204 -15.98 -18.04 -5.91
CA SER A 204 -14.63 -17.95 -6.45
C SER A 204 -13.65 -18.52 -5.42
N ARG A 205 -12.60 -19.18 -5.90
CA ARG A 205 -11.60 -19.84 -5.06
C ARG A 205 -10.21 -19.54 -5.56
N MET A 206 -9.27 -19.42 -4.63
CA MET A 206 -7.85 -19.26 -4.91
C MET A 206 -7.06 -20.14 -3.98
N ALA A 207 -5.98 -20.71 -4.50
CA ALA A 207 -4.99 -21.34 -3.66
C ALA A 207 -3.61 -21.26 -4.28
N GLY A 208 -2.59 -21.21 -3.44
CA GLY A 208 -1.23 -21.21 -3.93
C GLY A 208 -0.17 -21.23 -2.84
N PRO A 209 1.03 -21.72 -3.20
CA PRO A 209 2.17 -21.67 -2.31
C PRO A 209 2.78 -20.26 -2.25
N ARG A 210 3.45 -20.00 -1.13
CA ARG A 210 4.43 -18.93 -0.95
C ARG A 210 5.70 -19.56 -0.39
N LEU A 211 6.78 -19.42 -1.14
CA LEU A 211 8.09 -19.96 -0.81
C LEU A 211 9.09 -18.81 -0.68
N GLY A 212 9.92 -18.84 0.36
CA GLY A 212 10.95 -17.84 0.61
C GLY A 212 12.25 -18.48 1.04
N LEU A 213 13.37 -18.01 0.52
CA LEU A 213 14.71 -18.42 0.90
C LEU A 213 15.54 -17.18 1.24
N ARG A 214 16.26 -17.22 2.35
CA ARG A 214 17.31 -16.25 2.68
C ARG A 214 18.58 -16.97 3.07
N LEU A 215 19.68 -16.61 2.44
CA LEU A 215 21.03 -17.01 2.84
C LEU A 215 21.81 -15.77 3.23
N ALA A 216 22.50 -15.77 4.37
CA ALA A 216 23.25 -14.62 4.86
C ALA A 216 24.60 -15.02 5.45
N ARG A 217 25.66 -14.33 5.02
CA ARG A 217 27.03 -14.53 5.51
C ARG A 217 27.87 -13.27 5.29
N GLY A 218 28.59 -12.85 6.33
CA GLY A 218 29.63 -11.82 6.21
C GLY A 218 29.16 -10.49 5.61
N GLY A 219 28.00 -9.98 6.04
CA GLY A 219 27.42 -8.74 5.51
C GLY A 219 26.67 -8.89 4.18
N HIS A 220 26.76 -10.05 3.52
CA HIS A 220 25.99 -10.37 2.34
C HIS A 220 24.74 -11.16 2.68
N SER A 221 23.65 -10.91 1.94
CA SER A 221 22.49 -11.78 1.95
C SER A 221 21.90 -11.95 0.55
N ILE A 222 21.49 -13.17 0.22
CA ILE A 222 20.74 -13.51 -0.98
C ILE A 222 19.32 -13.87 -0.53
N LYS A 223 18.32 -13.34 -1.21
CA LYS A 223 16.91 -13.59 -0.96
C LYS A 223 16.27 -14.09 -2.25
N ALA A 224 15.41 -15.09 -2.17
CA ALA A 224 14.59 -15.51 -3.30
C ALA A 224 13.18 -15.78 -2.80
N ASN A 225 12.18 -15.35 -3.55
CA ASN A 225 10.78 -15.60 -3.23
C ASN A 225 10.03 -16.08 -4.46
N TYR A 226 9.03 -16.92 -4.23
CA TYR A 226 8.06 -17.33 -5.22
C TYR A 226 6.67 -17.37 -4.58
N SER A 227 5.66 -16.84 -5.25
CA SER A 227 4.28 -17.00 -4.84
C SER A 227 3.34 -17.21 -6.01
N ARG A 228 2.29 -18.01 -5.77
CA ARG A 228 1.07 -17.98 -6.56
C ARG A 228 -0.04 -17.43 -5.67
N GLN A 229 -0.63 -16.33 -6.08
CA GLN A 229 -1.66 -15.63 -5.33
C GLN A 229 -2.68 -15.05 -6.31
N GLY A 230 -3.80 -14.58 -5.79
CA GLY A 230 -4.77 -13.88 -6.61
C GLY A 230 -5.47 -12.79 -5.80
N ARG A 231 -6.35 -12.06 -6.48
CA ARG A 231 -7.14 -10.99 -5.89
C ARG A 231 -8.59 -11.10 -6.35
N PHE A 232 -9.50 -11.23 -5.39
CA PHE A 232 -10.92 -11.14 -5.70
C PHE A 232 -11.28 -9.69 -6.06
N PRO A 233 -12.17 -9.46 -7.04
CA PRO A 233 -12.62 -8.11 -7.37
C PRO A 233 -13.26 -7.46 -6.14
N THR A 234 -12.89 -6.21 -5.86
CA THR A 234 -13.47 -5.43 -4.78
C THR A 234 -14.95 -5.12 -5.06
N PHE A 235 -15.69 -4.76 -4.01
CA PHE A 235 -17.08 -4.32 -4.18
C PHE A 235 -17.16 -3.05 -5.02
N ALA A 236 -16.23 -2.12 -4.90
CA ALA A 236 -16.17 -0.95 -5.77
C ALA A 236 -16.00 -1.34 -7.25
N GLU A 237 -15.15 -2.32 -7.56
CA GLU A 237 -14.96 -2.82 -8.94
C GLU A 237 -16.17 -3.57 -9.48
N LEU A 238 -16.84 -4.39 -8.67
CA LEU A 238 -18.03 -5.15 -9.11
C LEU A 238 -19.29 -4.30 -9.22
N PHE A 239 -19.45 -3.38 -8.27
CA PHE A 239 -20.73 -2.82 -7.87
C PHE A 239 -20.69 -1.32 -7.56
N GLY A 240 -19.49 -0.75 -7.41
CA GLY A 240 -19.28 0.63 -7.04
C GLY A 240 -19.88 1.60 -8.05
N TYR A 241 -20.26 2.76 -7.51
CA TYR A 241 -20.71 3.89 -8.30
C TYR A 241 -20.13 5.14 -7.64
N GLU A 242 -18.96 5.55 -8.11
CA GLU A 242 -18.21 6.68 -7.56
C GLU A 242 -18.11 7.78 -8.61
N GLY A 243 -19.24 8.40 -8.92
CA GLY A 243 -19.33 9.49 -9.89
C GLY A 243 -19.01 9.05 -11.32
N LEU A 244 -17.72 9.01 -11.67
CA LEU A 244 -17.20 8.66 -12.99
C LEU A 244 -16.91 7.15 -13.15
N VAL A 245 -16.92 6.39 -12.05
CA VAL A 245 -16.60 4.96 -12.08
C VAL A 245 -17.87 4.13 -12.01
N ARG A 246 -18.02 3.21 -12.96
CA ARG A 246 -19.10 2.21 -13.00
C ARG A 246 -18.55 0.82 -12.78
N GLY A 247 -19.12 0.09 -11.81
CA GLY A 247 -18.75 -1.30 -11.55
C GLY A 247 -19.07 -2.28 -12.68
N ASN A 248 -18.45 -3.47 -12.61
CA ASN A 248 -18.64 -4.56 -13.55
C ASN A 248 -18.81 -5.90 -12.82
N ALA A 249 -20.06 -6.32 -12.59
CA ALA A 249 -20.38 -7.61 -11.96
C ALA A 249 -19.98 -8.85 -12.81
N GLY A 250 -19.35 -8.67 -13.97
CA GLY A 250 -18.80 -9.74 -14.80
C GLY A 250 -17.31 -9.96 -14.61
N LEU A 251 -16.67 -9.31 -13.63
CA LEU A 251 -15.25 -9.48 -13.38
C LEU A 251 -14.93 -10.88 -12.85
N ALA A 252 -13.90 -11.49 -13.43
CA ALA A 252 -13.24 -12.65 -12.85
C ALA A 252 -12.20 -12.20 -11.80
N PRO A 253 -11.85 -13.07 -10.85
CA PRO A 253 -10.71 -12.83 -9.98
C PRO A 253 -9.38 -12.81 -10.74
N GLU A 254 -8.44 -12.00 -10.26
CA GLU A 254 -7.07 -11.96 -10.79
C GLU A 254 -6.25 -13.13 -10.26
N GLU A 255 -5.41 -13.73 -11.10
CA GLU A 255 -4.38 -14.68 -10.67
C GLU A 255 -2.99 -14.16 -11.02
N GLY A 256 -2.01 -14.45 -10.17
CA GLY A 256 -0.66 -13.95 -10.34
C GLY A 256 0.38 -14.94 -9.86
N ARG A 257 1.45 -15.06 -10.63
CA ARG A 257 2.69 -15.75 -10.24
C ARG A 257 3.79 -14.71 -10.13
N ARG A 258 4.42 -14.63 -8.97
CA ARG A 258 5.51 -13.69 -8.71
C ARG A 258 6.75 -14.45 -8.30
N ALA A 259 7.89 -14.03 -8.85
CA ALA A 259 9.21 -14.48 -8.43
C ALA A 259 10.14 -13.27 -8.30
N ASP A 260 11.00 -13.30 -7.28
CA ASP A 260 12.08 -12.32 -7.13
C ASP A 260 13.37 -12.97 -6.60
N LEU A 261 14.49 -12.37 -6.98
CA LEU A 261 15.84 -12.73 -6.55
C LEU A 261 16.58 -11.45 -6.19
N GLY A 262 16.98 -11.33 -4.93
CA GLY A 262 17.67 -10.18 -4.38
C GLY A 262 19.04 -10.52 -3.82
N TRP A 263 19.97 -9.59 -3.95
CA TRP A 263 21.25 -9.57 -3.26
C TRP A 263 21.38 -8.27 -2.47
N ARG A 264 21.85 -8.38 -1.23
CA ARG A 264 22.16 -7.25 -0.37
C ARG A 264 23.56 -7.39 0.18
N TRP A 265 24.27 -6.27 0.25
CA TRP A 265 25.54 -6.12 0.94
C TRP A 265 25.48 -4.92 1.87
N GLU A 266 25.79 -5.16 3.15
CA GLU A 266 25.75 -4.16 4.20
C GLU A 266 27.07 -4.15 4.97
N HIS A 267 27.53 -2.94 5.26
CA HIS A 267 28.75 -2.68 6.02
C HIS A 267 28.53 -1.47 6.94
N ASP A 268 28.74 -1.64 8.24
CA ASP A 268 28.44 -0.60 9.24
C ASP A 268 29.59 0.38 9.51
N GLY A 269 30.79 0.13 8.93
CA GLY A 269 31.94 1.04 9.03
C GLY A 269 32.61 1.16 10.39
N GLY A 270 32.05 0.59 11.45
CA GLY A 270 32.47 0.83 12.83
C GLY A 270 32.28 2.30 13.25
N PRO A 271 32.75 2.71 14.45
CA PRO A 271 32.63 4.09 14.92
C PRO A 271 33.34 5.09 14.00
N GLY A 272 32.59 5.98 13.36
CA GLY A 272 33.13 7.06 12.52
C GLY A 272 33.62 6.66 11.11
N GLY A 273 33.64 5.37 10.76
CA GLY A 273 33.95 4.90 9.41
C GLY A 273 32.77 4.97 8.44
N PRO A 274 32.99 4.75 7.14
CA PRO A 274 31.93 4.75 6.13
C PRO A 274 31.01 3.54 6.30
N ALA A 275 29.71 3.77 6.25
CA ALA A 275 28.72 2.69 6.24
C ALA A 275 27.97 2.70 4.92
N TRP A 276 27.70 1.52 4.36
CA TRP A 276 26.94 1.42 3.14
C TRP A 276 25.99 0.22 3.16
N ARG A 277 24.94 0.36 2.36
CA ARG A 277 24.00 -0.69 2.02
C ARG A 277 23.77 -0.64 0.52
N ILE A 278 23.96 -1.78 -0.13
CA ILE A 278 23.67 -1.99 -1.55
C ILE A 278 22.67 -3.13 -1.60
N GLU A 279 21.52 -2.91 -2.21
CA GLU A 279 20.51 -3.94 -2.48
C GLU A 279 20.16 -3.89 -3.96
N GLN A 280 20.08 -5.07 -4.57
CA GLN A 280 19.72 -5.26 -5.96
C GLN A 280 18.71 -6.39 -6.04
N ALA A 281 17.66 -6.22 -6.84
CA ALA A 281 16.64 -7.24 -7.00
C ALA A 281 16.17 -7.36 -8.45
N LEU A 282 16.01 -8.59 -8.92
CA LEU A 282 15.31 -8.92 -10.15
C LEU A 282 13.94 -9.47 -9.78
N TYR A 283 12.90 -9.03 -10.48
CA TYR A 283 11.56 -9.54 -10.25
C TYR A 283 10.81 -9.80 -11.55
N ARG A 284 9.86 -10.74 -11.48
CA ARG A 284 8.91 -11.05 -12.52
C ARG A 284 7.54 -11.34 -11.90
N SER A 285 6.50 -10.78 -12.51
CA SER A 285 5.10 -11.01 -12.18
C SER A 285 4.34 -11.30 -13.46
N ASP A 286 3.82 -12.51 -13.60
CA ASP A 286 2.89 -12.87 -14.66
C ASP A 286 1.48 -12.88 -14.06
N LEU A 287 0.59 -12.05 -14.63
CA LEU A 287 -0.76 -11.80 -14.16
C LEU A 287 -1.75 -12.29 -15.22
N GLU A 288 -2.83 -12.93 -14.77
CA GLU A 288 -3.96 -13.37 -15.56
C GLU A 288 -5.22 -12.67 -15.04
N GLN A 289 -6.11 -12.29 -15.96
CA GLN A 289 -7.35 -11.58 -15.64
C GLN A 289 -7.14 -10.27 -14.86
N MET A 290 -5.99 -9.59 -15.01
CA MET A 290 -5.69 -8.33 -14.32
C MET A 290 -6.81 -7.30 -14.55
N ILE A 291 -7.43 -6.79 -13.49
CA ILE A 291 -8.53 -5.84 -13.57
C ILE A 291 -7.96 -4.46 -13.85
N VAL A 292 -8.31 -3.92 -15.02
CA VAL A 292 -7.89 -2.60 -15.47
C VAL A 292 -9.10 -1.71 -15.70
N PHE A 293 -8.99 -0.46 -15.27
CA PHE A 293 -10.00 0.56 -15.51
C PHE A 293 -9.82 1.13 -16.93
N VAL A 294 -10.85 0.98 -17.76
CA VAL A 294 -10.89 1.55 -19.11
C VAL A 294 -12.00 2.58 -19.24
N MET A 295 -11.69 3.66 -19.93
CA MET A 295 -12.64 4.71 -20.25
C MET A 295 -13.61 4.19 -21.32
N VAL A 296 -14.89 4.04 -20.97
CA VAL A 296 -15.95 3.49 -21.86
C VAL A 296 -16.79 4.59 -22.52
N SER A 297 -16.72 5.81 -21.98
CA SER A 297 -17.29 7.03 -22.59
C SER A 297 -16.35 8.20 -22.35
N ASN A 298 -16.66 9.41 -22.82
CA ASN A 298 -15.81 10.59 -22.64
C ASN A 298 -15.47 10.95 -21.19
N ARG A 299 -16.14 10.34 -20.19
CA ARG A 299 -15.96 10.63 -18.76
C ARG A 299 -16.22 9.44 -17.84
N GLU A 300 -16.77 8.33 -18.34
CA GLU A 300 -17.07 7.15 -17.53
C GLU A 300 -15.98 6.09 -17.70
N THR A 301 -15.53 5.55 -16.57
CA THR A 301 -14.53 4.49 -16.50
C THR A 301 -15.15 3.25 -15.91
N LYS A 302 -14.83 2.09 -16.49
CA LYS A 302 -15.35 0.80 -16.06
C LYS A 302 -14.20 -0.22 -15.96
N PRO A 303 -14.16 -1.06 -14.92
CA PRO A 303 -13.15 -2.11 -14.79
C PRO A 303 -13.45 -3.30 -15.71
N PHE A 304 -12.41 -3.86 -16.31
CA PHE A 304 -12.45 -5.08 -17.12
C PHE A 304 -11.23 -5.95 -16.82
N ASN A 305 -11.37 -7.26 -16.96
CA ASN A 305 -10.23 -8.16 -16.91
C ASN A 305 -9.40 -8.04 -18.20
N LEU A 306 -8.12 -7.80 -18.04
CA LEU A 306 -7.08 -7.98 -19.03
C LEU A 306 -6.64 -9.44 -19.01
N ASP A 307 -6.69 -10.10 -20.15
CA ASP A 307 -6.43 -11.54 -20.29
C ASP A 307 -5.11 -11.96 -19.65
N ARG A 308 -3.99 -11.34 -20.03
CA ARG A 308 -2.66 -11.63 -19.48
C ARG A 308 -1.74 -10.42 -19.51
N ALA A 309 -0.88 -10.29 -18.51
CA ALA A 309 0.16 -9.27 -18.43
C ALA A 309 1.45 -9.84 -17.84
N SER A 310 2.60 -9.35 -18.28
CA SER A 310 3.90 -9.67 -17.68
C SER A 310 4.63 -8.40 -17.28
N ILE A 311 5.09 -8.35 -16.03
CA ILE A 311 5.85 -7.25 -15.47
C ILE A 311 7.17 -7.81 -14.97
N ARG A 312 8.27 -7.38 -15.56
CA ARG A 312 9.62 -7.75 -15.12
C ARG A 312 10.44 -6.50 -14.87
N GLY A 313 11.36 -6.58 -13.92
CA GLY A 313 12.18 -5.42 -13.61
C GLY A 313 13.40 -5.72 -12.77
N TYR A 314 14.17 -4.65 -12.60
CA TYR A 314 15.39 -4.59 -11.83
C TYR A 314 15.34 -3.37 -10.91
N GLU A 315 15.56 -3.61 -9.63
CA GLU A 315 15.59 -2.59 -8.59
C GLU A 315 16.99 -2.49 -8.00
N VAL A 316 17.41 -1.26 -7.72
CA VAL A 316 18.67 -0.95 -7.04
C VAL A 316 18.41 0.05 -5.93
N ASP A 317 18.85 -0.29 -4.72
CA ASP A 317 18.87 0.60 -3.57
C ASP A 317 20.29 0.76 -3.06
N LEU A 318 20.78 2.00 -3.00
CA LEU A 318 22.06 2.36 -2.44
C LEU A 318 21.83 3.33 -1.27
N ALA A 319 22.49 3.08 -0.16
CA ALA A 319 22.63 4.03 0.93
C ALA A 319 24.10 4.11 1.33
N LEU A 320 24.63 5.33 1.43
CA LEU A 320 25.98 5.60 1.90
C LEU A 320 25.91 6.66 2.99
N SER A 321 26.35 6.28 4.18
CA SER A 321 26.47 7.15 5.33
C SER A 321 27.94 7.36 5.66
N ARG A 322 28.28 8.56 6.15
CA ARG A 322 29.65 8.91 6.56
C ARG A 322 30.67 8.68 5.42
N PRO A 323 30.45 9.27 4.23
CA PRO A 323 31.28 9.03 3.05
C PRO A 323 32.77 9.24 3.34
N PRO A 324 33.66 8.39 2.78
CA PRO A 324 35.10 8.51 2.97
C PRO A 324 35.61 9.91 2.58
N GLY A 325 36.63 10.41 3.28
CA GLY A 325 37.26 11.70 2.98
C GLY A 325 36.55 12.93 3.55
N LEU A 326 35.21 12.99 3.55
CA LEU A 326 34.46 14.14 4.12
C LEU A 326 34.60 14.25 5.64
N ASN A 327 34.44 13.13 6.36
CA ASN A 327 34.65 13.08 7.81
C ASN A 327 36.12 13.29 8.19
N ALA A 328 37.05 12.90 7.33
CA ALA A 328 38.48 13.12 7.54
C ALA A 328 38.83 14.60 7.34
N LEU A 329 38.27 15.24 6.30
CA LEU A 329 38.42 16.67 6.03
C LEU A 329 37.82 17.52 7.14
N ALA A 330 36.59 17.24 7.58
CA ALA A 330 35.94 17.98 8.66
C ALA A 330 36.73 17.90 9.98
N ARG A 331 37.32 16.73 10.29
CA ARG A 331 38.22 16.57 11.44
C ARG A 331 39.55 17.32 11.26
N ARG A 332 40.15 17.30 10.06
CA ARG A 332 41.35 18.10 9.74
C ARG A 332 41.10 19.60 9.87
N LEU A 333 39.89 20.06 9.57
CA LEU A 333 39.45 21.45 9.75
C LEU A 333 39.07 21.78 11.21
N GLY A 334 39.39 20.91 12.18
CA GLY A 334 39.20 21.17 13.60
C GLY A 334 37.75 21.09 14.10
N ARG A 335 36.80 20.55 13.31
CA ARG A 335 35.42 20.39 13.76
C ARG A 335 35.31 19.20 14.72
N ARG A 336 34.89 19.48 15.97
CA ARG A 336 34.64 18.46 17.00
C ARG A 336 33.53 17.48 16.60
N ASP A 337 32.46 18.00 15.99
CA ASP A 337 31.31 17.22 15.52
C ASP A 337 31.12 17.43 14.01
N PRO A 338 31.69 16.56 13.14
CA PRO A 338 31.47 16.65 11.71
C PRO A 338 29.98 16.39 11.38
N PRO A 339 29.40 17.09 10.39
CA PRO A 339 28.02 16.83 9.99
C PRO A 339 27.89 15.42 9.42
N GLU A 340 26.82 14.73 9.80
CA GLU A 340 26.44 13.46 9.19
C GLU A 340 25.93 13.71 7.78
N VAL A 341 26.54 13.02 6.81
CA VAL A 341 26.11 13.04 5.42
C VAL A 341 25.59 11.65 5.07
N GLU A 342 24.41 11.61 4.47
CA GLU A 342 23.76 10.43 3.96
C GLU A 342 23.36 10.67 2.50
N LEU A 343 23.76 9.75 1.63
CA LEU A 343 23.39 9.69 0.23
C LEU A 343 22.52 8.46 0.04
N THR A 344 21.35 8.63 -0.58
CA THR A 344 20.48 7.53 -0.97
C THR A 344 20.19 7.58 -2.48
N LEU A 345 20.12 6.42 -3.10
CA LEU A 345 19.68 6.25 -4.47
C LEU A 345 18.77 5.04 -4.54
N HIS A 346 17.62 5.21 -5.18
CA HIS A 346 16.69 4.14 -5.50
C HIS A 346 16.38 4.24 -6.98
N ALA A 347 16.45 3.13 -7.70
CA ALA A 347 16.12 3.10 -9.12
C ALA A 347 15.40 1.81 -9.48
N THR A 348 14.37 1.92 -10.30
CA THR A 348 13.60 0.79 -10.83
C THR A 348 13.59 0.90 -12.34
N LEU A 349 14.14 -0.10 -13.02
CA LEU A 349 13.88 -0.34 -14.44
C LEU A 349 12.82 -1.43 -14.54
N GLN A 350 11.78 -1.20 -15.34
CA GLN A 350 10.75 -2.22 -15.56
C GLN A 350 10.27 -2.26 -17.00
N ASP A 351 9.82 -3.44 -17.40
CA ASP A 351 9.17 -3.72 -18.67
C ASP A 351 7.85 -4.43 -18.36
N ALA A 352 6.75 -3.69 -18.51
CA ALA A 352 5.40 -4.12 -18.20
C ALA A 352 4.61 -4.22 -19.50
N ARG A 353 4.17 -5.42 -19.89
CA ARG A 353 3.58 -5.72 -21.19
C ARG A 353 2.22 -6.39 -21.07
N ASP A 354 1.33 -6.02 -22.00
CA ASP A 354 0.10 -6.76 -22.29
C ASP A 354 0.46 -8.02 -23.08
N GLU A 355 0.17 -9.19 -22.52
CA GLU A 355 0.42 -10.49 -23.17
C GLU A 355 -0.90 -11.18 -23.58
N GLY A 356 -2.02 -10.45 -23.56
CA GLY A 356 -3.33 -11.00 -23.88
C GLY A 356 -3.48 -11.37 -25.36
N VAL A 357 -4.56 -12.10 -25.68
CA VAL A 357 -4.84 -12.58 -27.05
C VAL A 357 -5.18 -11.49 -28.07
N SER A 358 -5.42 -10.24 -27.65
CA SER A 358 -5.80 -9.17 -28.57
C SER A 358 -4.63 -8.80 -29.50
N PRO A 359 -4.75 -8.97 -30.83
CA PRO A 359 -3.65 -8.66 -31.76
C PRO A 359 -3.34 -7.17 -31.80
N VAL A 360 -4.29 -6.33 -31.40
CA VAL A 360 -4.11 -4.89 -31.31
C VAL A 360 -3.25 -4.52 -30.10
N TYR A 361 -3.43 -5.16 -28.95
CA TYR A 361 -2.78 -4.75 -27.70
C TYR A 361 -1.60 -5.62 -27.27
N HIS A 362 -1.48 -6.84 -27.79
CA HIS A 362 -0.39 -7.75 -27.47
C HIS A 362 1.00 -7.12 -27.68
N GLY A 363 1.88 -7.27 -26.71
CA GLY A 363 3.24 -6.72 -26.70
C GLY A 363 3.33 -5.21 -26.40
N ARG A 364 2.20 -4.51 -26.24
CA ARG A 364 2.19 -3.10 -25.85
C ARG A 364 2.51 -2.94 -24.37
N GLN A 365 3.13 -1.82 -24.02
CA GLN A 365 3.39 -1.42 -22.65
C GLN A 365 2.07 -1.21 -21.91
N LEU A 366 1.98 -1.73 -20.69
CA LEU A 366 0.82 -1.50 -19.83
C LEU A 366 0.68 -0.01 -19.49
N THR A 367 -0.58 0.42 -19.40
CA THR A 367 -0.93 1.82 -19.11
C THR A 367 -0.43 2.25 -17.73
N TYR A 368 0.15 3.44 -17.61
CA TYR A 368 0.70 4.01 -16.37
C TYR A 368 1.85 3.24 -15.72
N HIS A 369 2.53 2.34 -16.46
CA HIS A 369 3.73 1.66 -15.96
C HIS A 369 5.01 2.29 -16.54
N PRO A 370 5.60 3.34 -15.91
CA PRO A 370 6.81 3.99 -16.42
C PRO A 370 7.99 3.01 -16.47
N PRO A 371 8.81 3.01 -17.53
CA PRO A 371 9.90 2.05 -17.68
C PRO A 371 11.09 2.33 -16.76
N LEU A 372 11.20 3.56 -16.26
CA LEU A 372 12.25 4.00 -15.35
C LEU A 372 11.67 4.92 -14.29
N GLN A 373 11.97 4.61 -13.03
CA GLN A 373 11.69 5.46 -11.87
C GLN A 373 12.97 5.59 -11.05
N GLY A 374 13.19 6.76 -10.46
CA GLY A 374 14.36 7.02 -9.64
C GLY A 374 14.09 7.98 -8.51
N LEU A 375 14.78 7.80 -7.39
CA LEU A 375 14.81 8.70 -6.25
C LEU A 375 16.25 8.88 -5.80
N GLY A 376 16.73 10.11 -5.79
CA GLY A 376 18.02 10.49 -5.22
C GLY A 376 17.82 11.35 -3.99
N GLY A 377 18.48 11.01 -2.89
CA GLY A 377 18.40 11.74 -1.63
C GLY A 377 19.77 12.17 -1.14
N LEU A 378 19.87 13.41 -0.65
CA LEU A 378 21.01 13.92 0.08
C LEU A 378 20.52 14.48 1.41
N ALA A 379 21.04 13.96 2.51
CA ALA A 379 20.79 14.52 3.82
C ALA A 379 22.10 14.91 4.50
N VAL A 380 22.07 16.09 5.12
CA VAL A 380 23.16 16.62 5.93
C VAL A 380 22.59 17.03 7.28
N GLY A 381 23.21 16.63 8.37
CA GLY A 381 22.71 16.93 9.71
C GLY A 381 23.79 17.03 10.77
N GLY A 382 23.43 17.64 11.89
CA GLY A 382 24.19 17.60 13.13
C GLY A 382 23.28 17.26 14.30
N ARG A 383 23.80 17.37 15.53
CA ARG A 383 23.10 16.90 16.75
C ARG A 383 21.66 17.41 16.94
N ARG A 384 21.33 18.59 16.40
CA ARG A 384 20.02 19.24 16.61
C ARG A 384 19.31 19.64 15.33
N TRP A 385 19.86 19.29 14.16
CA TRP A 385 19.27 19.72 12.90
C TRP A 385 19.58 18.72 11.79
N ARG A 386 18.69 18.63 10.81
CA ARG A 386 18.88 17.83 9.60
C ARG A 386 18.20 18.51 8.44
N LEU A 387 18.94 18.71 7.35
CA LEU A 387 18.44 19.16 6.07
C LEU A 387 18.50 17.98 5.10
N ALA A 388 17.39 17.69 4.44
CA ALA A 388 17.29 16.64 3.44
C ALA A 388 16.73 17.22 2.15
N TYR A 389 17.32 16.84 1.03
CA TYR A 389 16.88 17.13 -0.32
C TYR A 389 16.60 15.82 -1.03
N THR A 390 15.47 15.74 -1.71
CA THR A 390 15.05 14.56 -2.48
C THR A 390 14.67 14.98 -3.89
N ALA A 391 15.26 14.34 -4.89
CA ALA A 391 14.84 14.44 -6.28
C ALA A 391 14.18 13.12 -6.69
N ARG A 392 12.98 13.19 -7.28
CA ARG A 392 12.29 12.04 -7.88
C ARG A 392 12.17 12.23 -9.38
N PHE A 393 12.41 11.16 -10.11
CA PHE A 393 12.28 11.07 -11.55
C PHE A 393 11.30 9.97 -11.90
N ARG A 394 10.40 10.27 -12.84
CA ARG A 394 9.55 9.28 -13.48
C ARG A 394 9.62 9.47 -14.99
N ALA A 395 10.03 8.42 -15.71
CA ALA A 395 9.98 8.43 -17.16
C ALA A 395 8.54 8.50 -17.68
N GLY A 396 8.38 9.00 -18.90
CA GLY A 396 7.09 9.02 -19.58
C GLY A 396 6.49 7.62 -19.75
N SER A 397 5.20 7.48 -19.46
CA SER A 397 4.42 6.24 -19.58
C SER A 397 3.22 6.47 -20.48
N TYR A 398 2.76 5.41 -21.13
CA TYR A 398 1.53 5.50 -21.92
C TYR A 398 0.32 5.53 -21.00
N TRP A 399 -0.61 6.45 -21.24
CA TRP A 399 -1.90 6.53 -20.54
C TRP A 399 -3.05 5.94 -21.37
N SER A 400 -2.74 5.39 -22.55
CA SER A 400 -3.65 4.58 -23.38
C SER A 400 -3.02 3.24 -23.74
N ARG A 401 -3.85 2.18 -23.74
CA ARG A 401 -3.45 0.82 -24.17
C ARG A 401 -2.95 0.78 -25.62
N SER A 402 -3.29 1.77 -26.45
CA SER A 402 -2.85 1.81 -27.84
C SER A 402 -1.36 2.09 -28.02
N ASN A 403 -0.69 2.64 -27.00
CA ASN A 403 0.73 3.05 -27.04
C ASN A 403 1.07 4.03 -28.18
N LEU A 404 0.09 4.80 -28.65
CA LEU A 404 0.37 5.86 -29.61
C LEU A 404 1.18 6.99 -28.95
N PRO A 405 2.15 7.62 -29.65
CA PRO A 405 3.02 8.65 -29.08
C PRO A 405 2.27 9.83 -28.44
N GLU A 406 1.14 10.24 -29.02
CA GLU A 406 0.25 11.28 -28.49
C GLU A 406 -0.35 10.93 -27.12
N PHE A 407 -0.35 9.64 -26.76
CA PHE A 407 -0.85 9.12 -25.50
C PHE A 407 0.26 8.73 -24.53
N LYS A 408 1.45 9.32 -24.69
CA LYS A 408 2.57 9.17 -23.77
C LYS A 408 2.73 10.43 -22.91
N SER A 409 2.81 10.26 -21.60
CA SER A 409 3.15 11.36 -20.70
C SER A 409 4.61 11.79 -20.90
N ALA A 410 4.90 13.06 -20.64
CA ALA A 410 6.27 13.53 -20.53
C ALA A 410 6.94 12.95 -19.27
N ALA A 411 8.27 12.87 -19.28
CA ALA A 411 9.00 12.57 -18.06
C ALA A 411 8.82 13.69 -17.03
N GLN A 412 8.72 13.32 -15.76
CA GLN A 412 8.43 14.24 -14.66
C GLN A 412 9.55 14.21 -13.62
N TRP A 413 9.84 15.39 -13.08
CA TRP A 413 10.77 15.58 -11.97
C TRP A 413 10.05 16.29 -10.82
N SER A 414 10.26 15.81 -9.60
CA SER A 414 9.87 16.53 -8.39
C SER A 414 11.04 16.67 -7.45
N HIS A 415 11.10 17.81 -6.77
CA HIS A 415 12.19 18.18 -5.89
C HIS A 415 11.59 18.58 -4.55
N ASP A 416 12.00 17.92 -3.47
CA ASP A 416 11.52 18.20 -2.14
C ASP A 416 12.67 18.61 -1.24
N LEU A 417 12.35 19.47 -0.27
CA LEU A 417 13.28 19.89 0.77
C LEU A 417 12.62 19.74 2.14
N GLN A 418 13.33 19.13 3.07
CA GLN A 418 12.89 18.96 4.45
C GLN A 418 13.96 19.43 5.43
N PHE A 419 13.57 20.27 6.37
CA PHE A 419 14.39 20.71 7.48
C PHE A 419 13.76 20.27 8.80
N ASN A 420 14.52 19.57 9.64
CA ASN A 420 14.11 19.21 10.99
C ASN A 420 15.07 19.87 11.99
N ARG A 421 14.55 20.38 13.10
CA ARG A 421 15.35 20.96 14.19
C ARG A 421 14.77 20.62 15.54
N SER A 422 15.61 20.09 16.43
CA SER A 422 15.30 20.04 17.87
C SER A 422 15.55 21.41 18.47
N LEU A 423 14.51 22.01 19.05
CA LEU A 423 14.57 23.34 19.65
C LEU A 423 15.11 23.26 21.08
N ALA A 424 15.46 24.42 21.66
CA ALA A 424 15.90 24.46 23.05
C ALA A 424 14.70 24.24 23.99
N GLY A 425 14.79 23.22 24.86
CA GLY A 425 13.71 22.79 25.76
C GLY A 425 13.46 21.28 25.65
N PRO A 426 12.93 20.63 26.70
CA PRO A 426 12.66 19.20 26.67
C PRO A 426 11.58 18.86 25.64
N GLY A 427 11.96 18.04 24.65
CA GLY A 427 11.06 17.42 23.69
C GLY A 427 10.46 18.34 22.62
N LEU A 428 10.91 19.59 22.47
CA LEU A 428 10.40 20.51 21.44
C LEU A 428 11.13 20.31 20.10
N SER A 429 10.37 20.22 19.01
CA SER A 429 10.87 20.02 17.64
C SER A 429 10.10 20.85 16.62
N LEU A 430 10.81 21.27 15.56
CA LEU A 430 10.27 21.95 14.40
C LEU A 430 10.62 21.13 13.16
N ALA A 431 9.64 20.89 12.29
CA ALA A 431 9.85 20.37 10.96
C ALA A 431 9.22 21.30 9.92
N LEU A 432 10.01 21.66 8.91
CA LEU A 432 9.57 22.41 7.74
C LEU A 432 9.77 21.53 6.52
N ARG A 433 8.78 21.44 5.65
CA ARG A 433 8.86 20.66 4.41
C ARG A 433 8.28 21.46 3.25
N VAL A 434 8.98 21.45 2.13
CA VAL A 434 8.50 21.95 0.85
C VAL A 434 8.48 20.77 -0.11
N GLU A 435 7.29 20.45 -0.61
CA GLU A 435 7.11 19.46 -1.66
C GLU A 435 6.95 20.16 -2.99
N ASN A 436 7.49 19.56 -4.06
CA ASN A 436 7.45 20.14 -5.40
C ASN A 436 8.03 21.57 -5.44
N LEU A 437 9.26 21.73 -4.95
CA LEU A 437 10.00 22.97 -4.84
C LEU A 437 10.04 23.78 -6.14
N THR A 438 10.08 23.12 -7.29
CA THR A 438 10.10 23.76 -8.62
C THR A 438 8.72 24.19 -9.12
N ASP A 439 7.65 23.87 -8.39
CA ASP A 439 6.26 24.09 -8.79
C ASP A 439 5.94 23.45 -10.16
N ALA A 440 6.45 22.24 -10.38
CA ALA A 440 6.23 21.50 -11.61
C ALA A 440 4.77 21.00 -11.68
N THR A 441 4.18 21.00 -12.87
CA THR A 441 2.86 20.40 -13.08
C THR A 441 3.01 18.88 -13.20
N LEU A 442 2.71 18.18 -12.12
CA LEU A 442 2.79 16.73 -12.03
C LEU A 442 1.40 16.11 -12.18
N GLU A 443 1.31 14.95 -12.82
CA GLU A 443 0.07 14.20 -13.03
C GLU A 443 0.39 12.71 -12.92
N ASP A 444 -0.28 11.96 -12.05
CA ASP A 444 -0.19 10.49 -12.01
C ASP A 444 -1.16 9.87 -13.02
N VAL A 445 -2.39 10.37 -13.01
CA VAL A 445 -3.45 10.04 -13.96
C VAL A 445 -3.70 11.25 -14.84
N ARG A 446 -3.83 11.02 -16.16
CA ARG A 446 -4.03 12.11 -17.11
C ARG A 446 -5.26 12.95 -16.74
N GLY A 447 -5.08 14.26 -16.61
CA GLY A 447 -6.16 15.19 -16.25
C GLY A 447 -6.42 15.33 -14.74
N TYR A 448 -5.64 14.64 -13.90
CA TYR A 448 -5.66 14.75 -12.44
C TYR A 448 -4.32 15.31 -11.96
N PRO A 449 -4.13 16.64 -11.97
CA PRO A 449 -2.89 17.24 -11.50
C PRO A 449 -2.72 17.01 -10.01
N LEU A 450 -1.49 16.63 -9.63
CA LEU A 450 -1.05 16.64 -8.24
C LEU A 450 -0.94 18.09 -7.75
N PRO A 451 -0.95 18.29 -6.42
CA PRO A 451 -0.69 19.62 -5.85
C PRO A 451 0.61 20.22 -6.41
N GLY A 452 0.57 21.54 -6.67
CA GLY A 452 1.76 22.33 -6.94
C GLY A 452 2.67 22.42 -5.71
N ARG A 453 3.51 23.44 -5.68
CA ARG A 453 4.40 23.68 -4.53
C ARG A 453 3.61 23.78 -3.23
N THR A 454 3.90 22.88 -2.31
CA THR A 454 3.16 22.76 -1.04
C THR A 454 4.11 22.90 0.15
N TRP A 455 3.73 23.75 1.10
CA TRP A 455 4.51 24.02 2.30
C TRP A 455 3.85 23.38 3.51
N PHE A 456 4.66 22.72 4.34
CA PHE A 456 4.24 22.12 5.60
C PHE A 456 5.12 22.65 6.73
N ALA A 457 4.49 22.92 7.87
CA ALA A 457 5.16 23.25 9.12
C ALA A 457 4.55 22.40 10.24
N GLU A 458 5.40 21.76 11.03
CA GLU A 458 5.01 20.95 12.17
C GLU A 458 5.82 21.39 13.40
N ILE A 459 5.11 21.54 14.52
CA ILE A 459 5.71 21.77 15.83
C ILE A 459 5.29 20.60 16.72
N GLY A 460 6.26 19.86 17.22
CA GLY A 460 6.04 18.71 18.11
C GLY A 460 6.60 18.98 19.49
N TRP A 461 5.86 18.62 20.53
CA TRP A 461 6.31 18.67 21.93
C TRP A 461 6.12 17.31 22.60
N ARG A 462 7.18 16.76 23.17
CA ARG A 462 7.14 15.52 23.97
C ARG A 462 7.45 15.81 25.43
N LEU A 463 6.45 15.63 26.27
CA LEU A 463 6.60 15.54 27.72
C LEU A 463 7.07 14.12 28.05
N SER A 464 8.36 13.95 28.39
CA SER A 464 8.83 12.68 28.94
C SER A 464 8.45 12.57 30.41
N GLU A 465 7.70 11.55 30.81
CA GLU A 465 7.79 11.04 32.18
C GLU A 465 9.06 10.18 32.32
N PRO A 466 9.78 10.24 33.46
CA PRO A 466 10.93 9.39 33.69
C PRO A 466 10.47 8.00 34.11
N GLY A 467 10.61 7.00 33.22
CA GLY A 467 10.65 5.60 33.63
C GLY A 467 9.95 4.62 32.70
N GLY A 468 10.74 3.93 31.87
CA GLY A 468 10.47 2.54 31.51
C GLY A 468 9.35 2.26 30.52
N ALA A 469 9.56 2.57 29.24
CA ALA A 469 9.07 1.75 28.14
C ALA A 469 9.95 1.97 26.91
N GLY A 470 10.91 1.06 26.71
CA GLY A 470 11.65 1.00 25.46
C GLY A 470 10.74 0.59 24.30
N GLN A 471 10.99 1.20 23.14
CA GLN A 471 10.60 0.74 21.81
C GLN A 471 9.10 0.75 21.46
N THR A 472 8.55 1.95 21.21
CA THR A 472 7.38 2.07 20.32
C THR A 472 7.34 3.41 19.57
N GLU A 473 8.40 3.77 18.85
CA GLU A 473 8.34 4.90 17.91
C GLU A 473 8.96 4.54 16.55
N ALA A 474 8.14 3.90 15.71
CA ALA A 474 8.38 3.79 14.27
C ALA A 474 7.08 3.88 13.44
N ALA A 475 5.95 4.27 14.03
CA ALA A 475 4.63 4.10 13.39
C ALA A 475 3.91 5.40 12.95
N LEU A 476 4.58 6.56 12.93
CA LEU A 476 3.95 7.83 12.51
C LEU A 476 4.68 8.56 11.38
N ARG A 477 5.62 7.90 10.68
CA ARG A 477 6.22 8.42 9.46
C ARG A 477 5.98 7.48 8.30
N ASP A 478 4.74 7.44 7.84
CA ASP A 478 4.42 7.25 6.43
C ASP A 478 2.95 7.64 6.20
N PRO A 479 2.63 8.78 5.56
CA PRO A 479 1.45 8.77 4.71
C PRO A 479 1.79 7.80 3.59
N GLN A 480 1.25 6.58 3.67
CA GLN A 480 1.24 5.64 2.55
C GLN A 480 1.00 6.45 1.27
N PRO A 481 1.87 6.35 0.24
CA PRO A 481 1.46 6.81 -1.07
C PRO A 481 0.18 6.03 -1.39
N GLU A 482 -0.92 6.75 -1.63
CA GLU A 482 -2.09 6.20 -2.29
C GLU A 482 -1.54 5.47 -3.53
N ALA A 483 -1.66 4.13 -3.56
CA ALA A 483 -1.32 3.36 -4.75
C ALA A 483 -2.25 3.85 -5.89
N PRO A 484 -1.76 3.86 -7.14
CA PRO A 484 -2.35 4.60 -8.26
C PRO A 484 -3.83 4.32 -8.53
#